data_AF-A0A3N5Q1M7-F1
#
_entry.id   AF-A0A3N5Q1M7-F1
#
_cell.length_a   1.000
_cell.length_b   1.000
_cell.length_c   1.000
_cell.angle_alpha   90.00
_cell.angle_beta   90.00
_cell.angle_gamma   90.00
#
_symmetry.space_group_name_H-M   'P 1'
#
loop_
_entity.id
_entity.type
_entity.pdbx_description
1 polymer ?
#
loop_
_entity_poly.entity_id
_entity_poly.type
_entity_poly.pdbx_seq_one_letter_code
_entity_poly.pdbx_strand_id
1 'polypeptide(L)'
;MRDVIGQNKTCLEQKCTIEFQGKTFESGGAFIGINRKTGKRDGIVYAYQGEGKVGNWHGDIKVPAVFGREWTSSFGDIRQSISFTWKEMRFSGIYFKSGSDIVRVREIKH
;
A
#
# COMPACT_ATOMS: atom_id res chain seq x y z
N MET A 1 -20.64 -26.82 -7.71
CA MET A 1 -19.70 -26.92 -8.84
C MET A 1 -19.93 -25.71 -9.75
N ARG A 2 -18.86 -24.97 -10.04
CA ARG A 2 -18.65 -23.97 -11.11
C ARG A 2 -19.34 -22.59 -11.07
N ASP A 3 -18.45 -21.61 -10.87
CA ASP A 3 -18.11 -20.45 -11.71
C ASP A 3 -19.00 -19.19 -11.80
N VAL A 4 -18.28 -18.10 -11.50
CA VAL A 4 -18.54 -16.68 -11.69
C VAL A 4 -18.52 -16.32 -13.18
N ILE A 5 -19.45 -15.48 -13.65
CA ILE A 5 -19.20 -14.54 -14.76
C ILE A 5 -19.86 -13.20 -14.42
N GLY A 6 -19.04 -12.16 -14.34
CA GLY A 6 -19.46 -10.80 -14.00
C GLY A 6 -20.10 -10.02 -15.14
N GLN A 7 -20.80 -8.95 -14.78
CA GLN A 7 -20.97 -7.77 -15.62
C GLN A 7 -20.78 -6.49 -14.80
N ASN A 8 -19.93 -5.64 -15.35
CA ASN A 8 -19.58 -4.28 -14.96
C ASN A 8 -20.79 -3.40 -14.65
N LYS A 9 -20.74 -2.70 -13.52
CA LYS A 9 -21.18 -1.29 -13.38
C LYS A 9 -20.64 -0.70 -12.06
N THR A 10 -19.81 0.32 -12.22
CA THR A 10 -19.47 1.36 -11.23
C THR A 10 -18.49 1.05 -10.10
N CYS A 11 -17.33 1.71 -10.24
CA CYS A 11 -16.41 2.22 -9.21
C CYS A 11 -17.13 2.72 -7.94
N LEU A 12 -16.71 2.25 -6.74
CA LEU A 12 -16.58 2.97 -5.45
C LEU A 12 -16.52 1.99 -4.26
N GLU A 13 -15.62 2.28 -3.32
CA GLU A 13 -15.26 1.49 -2.14
C GLU A 13 -16.43 0.97 -1.30
N GLN A 14 -16.31 -0.24 -0.74
CA GLN A 14 -17.05 -0.62 0.45
C GLN A 14 -16.12 -1.40 1.39
N LYS A 15 -16.09 -0.98 2.66
CA LYS A 15 -15.46 -1.67 3.79
C LYS A 15 -15.48 -3.19 3.55
N CYS A 16 -14.32 -3.78 3.26
CA CYS A 16 -14.20 -5.24 3.14
C CYS A 16 -14.33 -5.83 4.53
N THR A 17 -15.56 -6.07 4.96
CA THR A 17 -15.84 -6.70 6.22
C THR A 17 -15.97 -8.19 5.95
N ILE A 18 -14.98 -8.99 6.35
CA ILE A 18 -15.05 -10.44 6.17
C ILE A 18 -15.62 -11.01 7.47
N GLU A 19 -16.70 -11.78 7.40
CA GLU A 19 -17.14 -12.60 8.54
C GLU A 19 -16.67 -14.04 8.38
N PHE A 20 -15.99 -14.55 9.41
CA PHE A 20 -15.56 -15.94 9.46
C PHE A 20 -15.73 -16.48 10.89
N GLN A 21 -16.51 -17.56 11.03
CA GLN A 21 -16.83 -18.21 12.32
C GLN A 21 -17.43 -17.27 13.38
N GLY A 22 -18.36 -16.39 12.97
CA GLY A 22 -19.02 -15.46 13.89
C GLY A 22 -18.14 -14.31 14.38
N LYS A 23 -17.01 -14.05 13.72
CA LYS A 23 -16.14 -12.90 13.98
C LYS A 23 -16.06 -12.02 12.74
N THR A 24 -16.24 -10.72 12.95
CA THR A 24 -16.27 -9.68 11.93
C THR A 24 -14.90 -9.02 11.81
N PHE A 25 -14.31 -9.05 10.62
CA PHE A 25 -13.00 -8.45 10.32
C PHE A 25 -13.19 -7.22 9.43
N GLU A 26 -13.07 -6.02 9.99
CA GLU A 26 -13.11 -4.78 9.21
C GLU A 26 -11.80 -4.57 8.44
N SER A 27 -11.88 -4.44 7.11
CA SER A 27 -10.78 -3.95 6.28
C SER A 27 -10.59 -2.45 6.50
N GLY A 28 -10.08 -2.09 7.67
CA GLY A 28 -9.36 -0.83 7.90
C GLY A 28 -7.96 -0.93 7.28
N GLY A 29 -7.93 -1.07 5.94
CA GLY A 29 -6.78 -1.31 5.05
C GLY A 29 -5.43 -1.32 5.75
N ALA A 30 -4.91 -2.52 6.04
CA ALA A 30 -3.75 -2.70 6.89
C ALA A 30 -2.54 -1.89 6.36
N PHE A 31 -2.07 -0.99 7.24
CA PHE A 31 -1.09 0.05 6.96
C PHE A 31 0.34 -0.47 6.85
N ILE A 32 0.66 -1.52 7.61
CA ILE A 32 1.90 -2.27 7.66
C ILE A 32 1.59 -3.43 8.61
N GLY A 33 1.72 -4.68 8.14
CA GLY A 33 1.51 -5.90 8.92
C GLY A 33 2.82 -6.63 9.19
N ILE A 34 2.82 -7.61 10.08
CA ILE A 34 3.97 -8.50 10.28
C ILE A 34 3.87 -9.67 9.32
N ASN A 35 4.87 -9.81 8.46
CA ASN A 35 5.00 -10.96 7.58
C ASN A 35 5.43 -12.19 8.40
N ARG A 36 4.52 -13.15 8.59
CA ARG A 36 4.75 -14.36 9.40
C ARG A 36 5.95 -15.21 8.96
N LYS A 37 6.32 -15.16 7.68
CA LYS A 37 7.47 -15.94 7.16
C LYS A 37 8.81 -15.28 7.45
N THR A 38 8.86 -13.94 7.46
CA THR A 38 10.12 -13.19 7.58
C THR A 38 10.29 -12.49 8.93
N GLY A 39 9.22 -12.41 9.72
CA GLY A 39 9.16 -11.64 10.97
C GLY A 39 9.22 -10.12 10.78
N LYS A 40 9.41 -9.64 9.53
CA LYS A 40 9.51 -8.21 9.21
C LYS A 40 8.15 -7.60 8.94
N ARG A 41 8.06 -6.30 9.12
CA ARG A 41 6.89 -5.53 8.73
C ARG A 41 6.86 -5.24 7.23
N ASP A 42 5.73 -5.48 6.57
CA ASP A 42 5.49 -5.11 5.18
C ASP A 42 4.05 -4.63 4.97
N GLY A 43 3.80 -3.88 3.90
CA GLY A 43 2.48 -3.32 3.69
C GLY A 43 2.33 -2.53 2.40
N ILE A 44 1.18 -1.88 2.30
CA ILE A 44 0.81 -0.97 1.23
C ILE A 44 0.51 0.39 1.84
N VAL A 45 1.08 1.44 1.26
CA VAL A 45 0.78 2.84 1.56
C VAL A 45 0.47 3.58 0.27
N TYR A 46 -0.07 4.79 0.37
CA TYR A 46 -0.43 5.62 -0.78
C TYR A 46 0.46 6.84 -0.88
N ALA A 47 0.93 7.15 -2.08
CA ALA A 47 1.79 8.28 -2.37
C ALA A 47 0.98 9.58 -2.46
N TYR A 48 1.34 10.57 -1.64
CA TYR A 48 0.90 11.96 -1.78
C TYR A 48 2.11 12.78 -2.23
N GLN A 49 2.58 12.53 -3.46
CA GLN A 49 3.86 13.05 -3.95
C GLN A 49 3.92 14.59 -3.91
N GLY A 50 2.83 15.28 -4.26
CA GLY A 50 2.73 16.73 -4.19
C GLY A 50 2.86 17.30 -2.77
N GLU A 51 2.64 16.48 -1.74
CA GLU A 51 2.79 16.85 -0.33
C GLU A 51 4.09 16.33 0.29
N GLY A 52 4.89 15.55 -0.45
CA GLY A 52 6.08 14.88 0.08
C GLY A 52 5.74 13.86 1.19
N LYS A 53 4.60 13.18 1.09
CA LYS A 53 4.10 12.27 2.13
C LYS A 53 3.65 10.93 1.56
N VAL A 54 3.64 9.91 2.42
CA VAL A 54 2.84 8.69 2.21
C VAL A 54 1.78 8.57 3.28
N GLY A 55 0.66 7.94 2.96
CA GLY A 55 -0.45 7.85 3.89
C GLY A 55 -1.39 6.70 3.66
N ASN A 56 -2.48 6.68 4.41
CA ASN A 56 -3.58 5.75 4.17
C ASN A 56 -4.37 6.21 2.96
N TRP A 57 -5.21 5.34 2.42
CA TRP A 57 -6.04 5.66 1.26
C TRP A 57 -6.90 6.91 1.47
N HIS A 58 -7.45 7.08 2.67
CA HIS A 58 -8.29 8.21 3.05
C HIS A 58 -7.52 9.51 3.28
N GLY A 59 -6.20 9.45 3.46
CA GLY A 59 -5.36 10.62 3.73
C GLY A 59 -5.42 11.18 5.16
N ASP A 60 -6.13 10.53 6.08
CA ASP A 60 -6.21 10.92 7.50
C ASP A 60 -4.86 10.76 8.22
N ILE A 61 -4.11 9.73 7.83
CA ILE A 61 -2.78 9.45 8.38
C ILE A 61 -1.78 9.66 7.26
N LYS A 62 -0.98 10.71 7.37
CA LYS A 62 0.12 11.00 6.45
C LYS A 62 1.42 11.14 7.22
N VAL A 63 2.48 10.54 6.70
CA VAL A 63 3.84 10.63 7.23
C VAL A 63 4.77 11.19 6.16
N PRO A 64 5.74 12.04 6.54
CA PRO A 64 6.76 12.53 5.61
C PRO A 64 7.50 11.37 4.95
N ALA A 65 7.74 11.48 3.65
CA ALA A 65 8.44 10.49 2.87
C ALA A 65 9.44 11.12 1.91
N VAL A 66 10.55 10.42 1.67
CA VAL A 66 11.55 10.80 0.69
C VAL A 66 11.29 10.03 -0.59
N PHE A 67 11.05 10.77 -1.67
CA PHE A 67 10.85 10.26 -3.01
C PHE A 67 12.16 10.35 -3.78
N GLY A 68 12.70 9.22 -4.23
CA GLY A 68 13.96 9.14 -4.97
C GLY A 68 13.83 9.53 -6.43
N ARG A 69 14.86 9.24 -7.22
CA ARG A 69 14.83 9.44 -8.67
C ARG A 69 13.84 8.47 -9.32
N GLU A 70 13.10 8.95 -10.32
CA GLU A 70 12.24 8.11 -11.14
C GLU A 70 13.06 7.29 -12.14
N TRP A 71 12.63 6.06 -12.41
CA TRP A 71 13.19 5.21 -13.45
C TRP A 71 12.10 4.43 -14.18
N THR A 72 12.37 4.07 -15.43
CA THR A 72 11.51 3.21 -16.22
C THR A 72 11.88 1.75 -15.98
N SER A 73 10.90 0.92 -15.67
CA SER A 73 11.07 -0.53 -15.55
C SER A 73 11.14 -1.17 -16.95
N SER A 74 11.59 -2.42 -17.02
CA SER A 74 11.62 -3.20 -18.26
C SER A 74 10.24 -3.40 -18.91
N PHE A 75 9.15 -3.19 -18.18
CA PHE A 75 7.78 -3.21 -18.69
C PHE A 75 7.27 -1.83 -19.13
N GLY A 76 8.11 -0.80 -19.13
CA GLY A 76 7.76 0.56 -19.55
C GLY A 76 7.08 1.42 -18.48
N ASP A 77 6.81 0.88 -17.29
CA ASP A 77 6.22 1.62 -16.17
C ASP A 77 7.25 2.50 -15.44
N ILE A 78 6.82 3.70 -15.07
CA ILE A 78 7.59 4.64 -14.23
C ILE A 78 7.49 4.19 -12.78
N ARG A 79 8.66 4.01 -12.18
CA ARG A 79 8.83 3.63 -10.78
C ARG A 79 9.64 4.67 -10.05
N GLN A 80 9.40 4.77 -8.76
CA GLN A 80 10.14 5.64 -7.87
C GLN A 80 10.41 4.95 -6.54
N SER A 81 11.59 5.13 -5.99
CA SER A 81 11.92 4.61 -4.67
C SER A 81 11.34 5.55 -3.64
N ILE A 82 10.77 4.98 -2.57
CA ILE A 82 10.27 5.75 -1.45
C ILE A 82 10.87 5.22 -0.17
N SER A 83 11.22 6.12 0.74
CA SER A 83 11.57 5.78 2.12
C SER A 83 10.89 6.70 3.11
N PHE A 84 10.54 6.18 4.28
CA PHE A 84 9.92 6.97 5.35
C PHE A 84 10.17 6.31 6.71
N THR A 85 9.94 7.07 7.77
CA THR A 85 9.99 6.58 9.15
C THR A 85 8.61 6.68 9.78
N TRP A 86 8.16 5.60 10.41
CA TRP A 86 6.90 5.56 11.16
C TRP A 86 7.10 4.83 12.47
N LYS A 87 6.77 5.48 13.59
CA LYS A 87 6.96 4.94 14.95
C LYS A 87 8.37 4.37 15.15
N GLU A 88 9.39 5.17 14.82
CA GLU A 88 10.82 4.83 14.92
C GLU A 88 11.30 3.71 13.98
N MET A 89 10.42 3.13 13.16
CA MET A 89 10.78 2.10 12.18
C MET A 89 10.97 2.70 10.79
N ARG A 90 11.98 2.21 10.07
CA ARG A 90 12.27 2.65 8.70
C ARG A 90 11.67 1.71 7.68
N PHE A 91 11.05 2.29 6.66
CA PHE A 91 10.45 1.57 5.56
C PHE A 91 11.06 2.03 4.25
N SER A 92 11.20 1.09 3.31
CA SER A 92 11.57 1.35 1.93
C SER A 92 10.60 0.61 1.00
N GLY A 93 10.29 1.22 -0.13
CA GLY A 93 9.31 0.71 -1.07
C GLY A 93 9.49 1.22 -2.49
N ILE A 94 8.65 0.67 -3.36
CA ILE A 94 8.57 1.07 -4.78
C ILE A 94 7.17 1.62 -5.02
N TYR A 95 7.14 2.85 -5.51
CA TYR A 95 5.96 3.55 -5.98
C TYR A 95 5.77 3.28 -7.47
N PHE A 96 4.61 2.73 -7.84
CA PHE A 96 4.23 2.45 -9.22
C PHE A 96 3.48 3.63 -9.82
N LYS A 97 4.22 4.67 -10.22
CA LYS A 97 3.67 5.95 -10.66
C LYS A 97 2.85 5.86 -11.95
N SER A 98 3.15 4.89 -12.81
CA SER A 98 2.35 4.59 -14.00
C SER A 98 1.06 3.85 -13.66
N GLY A 99 0.06 4.58 -13.18
CA GLY A 99 -1.33 4.11 -13.11
C GLY A 99 -1.88 3.80 -11.72
N SER A 100 -1.14 4.09 -10.64
CA SER A 100 -1.65 3.95 -9.28
C SER A 100 -0.89 4.85 -8.30
N ASP A 101 -1.51 5.22 -7.18
CA ASP A 101 -0.85 5.85 -6.03
C ASP A 101 -0.30 4.84 -5.02
N ILE A 102 -0.38 3.54 -5.34
CA ILE A 102 0.04 2.46 -4.46
C ILE A 102 1.56 2.35 -4.36
N VAL A 103 2.04 2.25 -3.13
CA VAL A 103 3.44 2.02 -2.78
C VAL A 103 3.53 0.76 -1.93
N ARG A 104 4.26 -0.23 -2.42
CA ARG A 104 4.55 -1.43 -1.62
C ARG A 104 5.81 -1.20 -0.81
N VAL A 105 5.72 -1.41 0.51
CA VAL A 105 6.78 -1.05 1.45
C VAL A 105 7.17 -2.23 2.33
N ARG A 106 8.43 -2.21 2.79
CA ARG A 106 8.99 -3.19 3.72
C ARG A 106 9.89 -2.50 4.73
N GLU A 107 9.87 -2.99 5.96
CA GLU A 107 10.79 -2.62 7.02
C GLU A 107 12.24 -2.97 6.63
N ILE A 108 13.12 -1.99 6.78
CA ILE A 108 14.56 -2.13 6.56
C ILE A 108 15.29 -2.04 7.91
N LYS A 109 16.34 -2.85 8.06
CA LYS A 109 17.23 -2.74 9.22
C LYS A 109 18.12 -1.51 9.05
N HIS A 110 18.39 -0.87 10.17
CA HIS A 110 19.38 0.18 10.30
C HIS A 110 20.78 -0.32 9.95
#